data_AF-A0A656QKI1-F1
#
_entry.id   AF-A0A656QKI1-F1
#
_cell.length_a   1.000
_cell.length_b   1.000
_cell.length_c   1.000
_cell.angle_alpha   90.00
_cell.angle_beta   90.00
_cell.angle_gamma   90.00
#
_symmetry.space_group_name_H-M   'P 1'
#
loop_
_entity.id
_entity.type
_entity.pdbx_description
1 polymer ?
#
loop_
_entity_poly.entity_id
_entity_poly.type
_entity_poly.pdbx_seq_one_letter_code
_entity_poly.pdbx_strand_id
1 'polypeptide(L)'
;MESDQLLAHKQAFKTLTASPKFRQMNKSKWPKPFSRMARPRVQATDLIPVSDAHCVLFMWRDGEELMDRSFYGHLLWTLPQGDLYPLLEFHYHPSHRGVHCKMPSETTIDYRNRLLPGAPELNLKSSRIFDPRVTDDRSALIVLFCRATGITISNEQNGQGDLLC
;
A
#
# COMPACT_ATOMS: atom_id res chain seq x y z
N MET A 1 -6.18 -17.36 -6.15
CA MET A 1 -6.88 -16.56 -7.18
C MET A 1 -6.28 -16.96 -8.51
N GLU A 2 -7.10 -17.16 -9.54
CA GLU A 2 -6.58 -17.52 -10.87
C GLU A 2 -5.81 -16.35 -11.50
N SER A 3 -4.80 -16.65 -12.32
CA SER A 3 -3.93 -15.64 -12.94
C SER A 3 -4.71 -14.61 -13.77
N ASP A 4 -5.74 -15.05 -14.49
CA ASP A 4 -6.57 -14.16 -15.32
C ASP A 4 -7.39 -13.17 -14.47
N GLN A 5 -7.86 -13.61 -13.30
CA GLN A 5 -8.58 -12.73 -12.37
C GLN A 5 -7.63 -11.67 -11.80
N LEU A 6 -6.41 -12.07 -11.41
CA LEU A 6 -5.40 -11.13 -10.89
C LEU A 6 -4.99 -10.11 -11.97
N LEU A 7 -4.87 -10.56 -13.23
CA LEU A 7 -4.59 -9.69 -14.37
C LEU A 7 -5.70 -8.66 -14.59
N ALA A 8 -6.98 -9.08 -14.51
CA ALA A 8 -8.12 -8.18 -14.63
C ALA A 8 -8.10 -7.09 -13.55
N HIS A 9 -7.82 -7.46 -12.29
CA HIS A 9 -7.67 -6.48 -11.20
C HIS A 9 -6.51 -5.52 -11.44
N LYS A 10 -5.38 -6.01 -11.97
CA LYS A 10 -4.23 -5.18 -12.32
C LYS A 10 -4.59 -4.16 -13.41
N GLN A 11 -5.30 -4.59 -14.45
CA GLN A 11 -5.68 -3.77 -15.61
C GLN A 11 -6.88 -2.85 -15.34
N ALA A 12 -7.66 -3.09 -14.28
CA ALA A 12 -8.79 -2.24 -13.93
C ALA A 12 -8.38 -0.78 -13.78
N PHE A 13 -9.20 0.15 -14.27
CA PHE A 13 -8.93 1.57 -14.09
C PHE A 13 -9.01 1.94 -12.61
N LYS A 14 -7.94 2.55 -12.09
CA LYS A 14 -7.82 2.95 -10.68
C LYS A 14 -7.20 4.34 -10.60
N THR A 15 -7.79 5.22 -9.79
CA THR A 15 -7.30 6.59 -9.59
C THR A 15 -7.23 6.93 -8.11
N LEU A 16 -6.08 7.41 -7.66
CA LEU A 16 -5.89 8.01 -6.36
C LEU A 16 -6.18 9.51 -6.45
N THR A 17 -7.32 9.93 -5.91
CA THR A 17 -7.81 11.31 -6.04
C THR A 17 -7.49 12.21 -4.86
N ALA A 18 -7.26 11.63 -3.68
CA ALA A 18 -6.96 12.37 -2.47
C ALA A 18 -5.51 12.14 -2.03
N SER A 19 -4.86 13.20 -1.57
CA SER A 19 -3.56 13.08 -0.90
C SER A 19 -3.69 12.22 0.37
N PRO A 20 -2.91 11.13 0.51
CA PRO A 20 -3.00 10.24 1.65
C PRO A 20 -2.71 10.95 2.98
N LYS A 21 -3.69 10.91 3.91
CA LYS A 21 -3.54 11.49 5.24
C LYS A 21 -3.25 10.39 6.27
N PHE A 22 -2.06 10.43 6.87
CA PHE A 22 -1.66 9.49 7.91
C PHE A 22 -2.15 9.92 9.28
N ARG A 23 -2.60 8.96 10.07
CA ARG A 23 -3.01 9.13 11.46
C ARG A 23 -2.49 7.96 12.28
N GLN A 24 -2.31 8.18 13.58
CA GLN A 24 -1.96 7.11 14.50
C GLN A 24 -2.98 5.97 14.38
N MET A 25 -2.47 4.76 14.15
CA MET A 25 -3.34 3.60 13.99
C MET A 25 -3.95 3.21 15.33
N ASN A 26 -5.25 2.89 15.32
CA ASN A 26 -5.98 2.36 16.46
C ASN A 26 -6.54 0.96 16.09
N LYS A 27 -6.75 0.09 17.09
CA LYS A 27 -7.21 -1.27 16.81
C LYS A 27 -8.68 -1.34 16.38
N SER A 28 -9.50 -0.36 16.77
CA SER A 28 -10.95 -0.39 16.61
C SER A 28 -11.46 0.15 15.27
N LYS A 29 -10.70 0.99 14.58
CA LYS A 29 -11.13 1.64 13.33
C LYS A 29 -10.73 0.87 12.07
N TRP A 30 -9.62 0.10 12.11
CA TRP A 30 -9.14 -0.62 10.92
C TRP A 30 -9.70 -2.04 10.85
N PRO A 31 -10.13 -2.52 9.67
CA PRO A 31 -10.64 -3.87 9.52
C PRO A 31 -9.53 -4.93 9.68
N LYS A 32 -9.91 -6.20 9.84
CA LYS A 32 -8.96 -7.31 9.70
C LYS A 32 -8.49 -7.37 8.24
N PRO A 33 -7.21 -7.71 7.99
CA PRO A 33 -6.17 -8.12 8.95
C PRO A 33 -5.45 -6.95 9.66
N PHE A 34 -5.66 -5.71 9.20
CA PHE A 34 -4.85 -4.53 9.55
C PHE A 34 -5.00 -4.10 11.01
N SER A 35 -6.15 -4.33 11.67
CA SER A 35 -6.31 -4.04 13.11
C SER A 35 -5.21 -4.65 13.98
N ARG A 36 -4.63 -5.79 13.57
CA ARG A 36 -3.55 -6.46 14.31
C ARG A 36 -2.19 -5.78 14.15
N MET A 37 -2.03 -4.91 13.15
CA MET A 37 -0.82 -4.16 12.87
C MET A 37 -0.74 -2.86 13.66
N ALA A 38 -1.83 -2.46 14.33
CA ALA A 38 -1.84 -1.30 15.21
C ALA A 38 -0.88 -1.51 16.39
N ARG A 39 0.24 -0.77 16.36
CA ARG A 39 1.30 -0.75 17.36
C ARG A 39 1.72 0.71 17.64
N PRO A 40 2.41 0.96 18.76
CA PRO A 40 3.05 2.26 18.97
C PRO A 40 3.90 2.64 17.77
N ARG A 41 3.91 3.94 17.41
CA ARG A 41 4.69 4.49 16.29
C ARG A 41 4.22 4.06 14.88
N VAL A 42 3.13 3.30 14.75
CA VAL A 42 2.53 2.99 13.44
C VAL A 42 1.44 4.00 13.10
N GLN A 43 1.59 4.63 11.93
CA GLN A 43 0.56 5.47 11.35
C GLN A 43 0.01 4.82 10.09
N ALA A 44 -1.26 5.07 9.81
CA ALA A 44 -1.95 4.54 8.65
C ALA A 44 -2.91 5.57 8.06
N THR A 45 -3.22 5.43 6.78
CA THR A 45 -4.35 6.10 6.17
C THR A 45 -5.65 5.40 6.54
N ASP A 46 -6.79 6.02 6.24
CA ASP A 46 -8.03 5.26 6.06
C ASP A 46 -7.93 4.38 4.81
N LEU A 47 -8.91 3.49 4.58
CA LEU A 47 -9.04 2.81 3.29
C LEU A 47 -9.43 3.85 2.24
N ILE A 48 -8.54 4.13 1.29
CA ILE A 48 -8.77 5.12 0.24
C ILE A 48 -9.34 4.39 -0.97
N PRO A 49 -10.60 4.65 -1.37
CA PRO A 49 -11.14 4.09 -2.61
C PRO A 49 -10.32 4.59 -3.80
N VAL A 50 -9.98 3.69 -4.72
CA VAL A 50 -9.33 4.03 -5.99
C VAL A 50 -10.15 3.57 -7.21
N SER A 51 -11.24 2.83 -6.97
CA SER A 51 -12.31 2.52 -7.92
C SER A 51 -13.49 1.91 -7.14
N ASP A 52 -14.58 1.53 -7.81
CA ASP A 52 -15.76 0.92 -7.17
C ASP A 52 -15.45 -0.40 -6.44
N ALA A 53 -14.46 -1.16 -6.91
CA ALA A 53 -14.09 -2.45 -6.35
C ALA A 53 -12.74 -2.43 -5.60
N HIS A 54 -12.00 -1.33 -5.61
CA HIS A 54 -10.63 -1.33 -5.09
C HIS A 54 -10.39 -0.20 -4.10
N CYS A 55 -9.66 -0.52 -3.04
CA CYS A 55 -9.14 0.47 -2.12
C CYS A 55 -7.65 0.22 -1.86
N VAL A 56 -6.99 1.25 -1.37
CA VAL A 56 -5.61 1.19 -0.91
C VAL A 56 -5.50 1.57 0.55
N LEU A 57 -4.50 0.99 1.22
CA LEU A 57 -4.10 1.36 2.57
C LEU A 57 -2.60 1.63 2.57
N PHE A 58 -2.20 2.79 3.05
CA PHE A 58 -0.80 3.09 3.30
C PHE A 58 -0.51 3.12 4.79
N MET A 59 0.63 2.58 5.18
CA MET A 59 1.09 2.58 6.55
C MET A 59 2.57 2.93 6.60
N TRP A 60 3.00 3.51 7.71
CA TRP A 60 4.42 3.61 8.01
C TRP A 60 4.64 3.45 9.50
N ARG A 61 5.83 2.98 9.85
CA ARG A 61 6.26 2.79 11.22
C ARG A 61 7.48 3.66 11.46
N ASP A 62 7.42 4.44 12.53
CA ASP A 62 8.56 5.19 13.02
C ASP A 62 9.48 4.34 13.91
N GLY A 63 10.73 4.75 14.01
CA GLY A 63 11.81 4.04 14.69
C GLY A 63 12.87 5.02 15.19
N GLU A 64 13.64 4.62 16.19
CA GLU A 64 14.72 5.48 16.72
C GLU A 64 15.74 5.74 15.61
N GLU A 65 16.24 4.68 15.00
CA GLU A 65 17.13 4.76 13.85
C GLU A 65 16.37 4.74 12.52
N LEU A 66 17.04 5.19 11.45
CA LEU A 66 16.51 5.07 10.08
C LEU A 66 16.17 3.61 9.75
N MET A 67 17.02 2.69 10.19
CA MET A 67 16.88 1.26 9.91
C MET A 67 15.74 0.59 10.66
N ASP A 68 15.12 1.24 11.65
CA ASP A 68 13.96 0.71 12.37
C ASP A 68 12.62 1.13 11.74
N ARG A 69 12.68 2.00 10.73
CA ARG A 69 11.51 2.57 10.06
C ARG A 69 11.07 1.69 8.92
N SER A 70 9.78 1.72 8.61
CA SER A 70 9.27 0.98 7.46
C SER A 70 8.05 1.64 6.86
N PHE A 71 7.79 1.32 5.58
CA PHE A 71 6.63 1.78 4.84
C PHE A 71 5.91 0.58 4.21
N TYR A 72 4.58 0.64 4.20
CA TYR A 72 3.72 -0.39 3.64
C TYR A 72 2.66 0.22 2.74
N GLY A 73 2.37 -0.44 1.63
CA GLY A 73 1.24 -0.16 0.76
C GLY A 73 0.46 -1.44 0.49
N HIS A 74 -0.86 -1.38 0.55
CA HIS A 74 -1.73 -2.50 0.24
C HIS A 74 -2.72 -2.11 -0.84
N LEU A 75 -2.81 -2.90 -1.90
CA LEU A 75 -3.93 -2.85 -2.85
C LEU A 75 -4.90 -3.96 -2.48
N LEU A 76 -6.17 -3.59 -2.31
CA LEU A 76 -7.22 -4.47 -1.82
C LEU A 76 -8.38 -4.49 -2.80
N TRP A 77 -8.90 -5.68 -3.06
CA TRP A 77 -10.21 -5.88 -3.65
C TRP A 77 -11.26 -5.90 -2.54
N THR A 78 -12.26 -5.03 -2.64
CA THR A 78 -13.43 -5.01 -1.77
C THR A 78 -14.47 -5.96 -2.33
N LEU A 79 -14.73 -7.05 -1.61
CA LEU A 79 -15.74 -8.05 -1.99
C LEU A 79 -17.15 -7.54 -1.65
N PRO A 80 -18.21 -8.02 -2.33
CA PRO A 80 -19.59 -7.58 -2.11
C PRO A 80 -20.08 -7.68 -0.65
N GLN A 81 -19.56 -8.65 0.11
CA GLN A 81 -19.89 -8.87 1.53
C GLN A 81 -19.09 -7.97 2.49
N GLY A 82 -18.25 -7.07 1.98
CA GLY A 82 -17.38 -6.18 2.76
C GLY A 82 -16.03 -6.80 3.16
N ASP A 83 -15.79 -8.05 2.78
CA ASP A 83 -14.49 -8.70 2.96
C ASP A 83 -13.42 -8.00 2.11
N LEU A 84 -12.19 -7.96 2.62
CA LEU A 84 -11.04 -7.42 1.91
C LEU A 84 -10.14 -8.56 1.43
N TYR A 85 -9.79 -8.54 0.15
CA TYR A 85 -8.83 -9.47 -0.43
C TYR A 85 -7.56 -8.72 -0.87
N PRO A 86 -6.37 -9.05 -0.33
CA PRO A 86 -5.12 -8.40 -0.75
C PRO A 86 -4.75 -8.83 -2.18
N LEU A 87 -4.60 -7.84 -3.06
CA LEU A 87 -4.10 -8.03 -4.43
C LEU A 87 -2.60 -7.77 -4.52
N LEU A 88 -2.08 -6.86 -3.69
CA LEU A 88 -0.65 -6.58 -3.59
C LEU A 88 -0.29 -6.09 -2.19
N GLU A 89 0.82 -6.59 -1.66
CA GLU A 89 1.50 -6.03 -0.49
C GLU A 89 2.85 -5.46 -0.91
N PHE A 90 3.07 -4.19 -0.62
CA PHE A 90 4.30 -3.46 -0.85
C PHE A 90 4.94 -3.19 0.52
N HIS A 91 6.18 -3.59 0.71
CA HIS A 91 6.92 -3.39 1.95
C HIS A 91 8.30 -2.84 1.64
N TYR A 92 8.58 -1.66 2.19
CA TYR A 92 9.88 -1.03 2.13
C TYR A 92 10.46 -0.90 3.54
N HIS A 93 11.73 -1.27 3.68
CA HIS A 93 12.48 -1.17 4.92
C HIS A 93 13.89 -0.68 4.57
N PRO A 94 14.40 0.43 5.14
CA PRO A 94 15.70 1.00 4.77
C PRO A 94 16.89 0.05 4.93
N SER A 95 16.78 -0.93 5.84
CA SER A 95 17.82 -1.96 5.99
C SER A 95 17.89 -2.94 4.82
N HIS A 96 16.88 -2.98 3.95
CA HIS A 96 16.83 -3.83 2.76
C HIS A 96 17.13 -2.97 1.51
N ARG A 97 17.89 -3.50 0.56
CA ARG A 97 18.23 -2.80 -0.70
C ARG A 97 17.08 -2.83 -1.72
N GLY A 98 15.86 -2.52 -1.31
CA GLY A 98 14.72 -2.47 -2.22
C GLY A 98 13.36 -2.55 -1.54
N VAL A 99 12.35 -2.67 -2.40
CA VAL A 99 10.96 -2.88 -2.06
C VAL A 99 10.62 -4.35 -2.28
N HIS A 100 9.95 -4.94 -1.30
CA HIS A 100 9.38 -6.27 -1.38
C HIS A 100 7.91 -6.18 -1.77
N CYS A 101 7.53 -6.84 -2.85
CA CYS A 101 6.15 -6.90 -3.32
C CYS A 101 5.64 -8.35 -3.26
N LYS A 102 4.49 -8.59 -2.65
CA LYS A 102 3.81 -9.90 -2.67
C LYS A 102 2.51 -9.80 -3.43
N MET A 103 2.17 -10.86 -4.16
CA MET A 103 0.90 -10.97 -4.89
C MET A 103 0.31 -12.37 -4.73
N PRO A 104 -1.03 -12.52 -4.69
CA PRO A 104 -1.72 -13.81 -4.55
C PRO A 104 -1.73 -14.61 -5.86
N SER A 105 -0.61 -14.67 -6.59
CA SER A 105 -0.44 -15.48 -7.79
C SER A 105 0.01 -16.89 -7.43
N GLU A 106 -0.40 -17.88 -8.24
CA GLU A 106 0.11 -19.27 -8.16
C GLU A 106 -0.11 -19.92 -6.78
N THR A 107 -1.22 -19.58 -6.13
CA THR A 107 -1.54 -20.03 -4.77
C THR A 107 -2.99 -20.45 -4.66
N THR A 108 -3.21 -21.56 -3.95
CA THR A 108 -4.53 -22.09 -3.61
C THR A 108 -5.07 -21.52 -2.29
N ILE A 109 -4.30 -20.65 -1.62
CA ILE A 109 -4.68 -20.07 -0.34
C ILE A 109 -5.75 -19.00 -0.54
N ASP A 110 -6.79 -19.08 0.29
CA ASP A 110 -7.77 -18.01 0.42
C ASP A 110 -7.26 -16.93 1.38
N TYR A 111 -7.02 -15.73 0.82
CA TYR A 111 -6.51 -14.57 1.55
C TYR A 111 -7.60 -13.57 1.98
N ARG A 112 -8.89 -13.93 1.92
CA ARG A 112 -9.95 -13.08 2.48
C ARG A 112 -9.66 -12.68 3.93
N ASN A 113 -9.64 -11.38 4.19
CA ASN A 113 -9.33 -10.75 5.48
C ASN A 113 -7.98 -11.18 6.08
N ARG A 114 -7.01 -11.51 5.22
CA ARG A 114 -5.65 -11.91 5.59
C ARG A 114 -4.64 -11.06 4.82
N LEU A 115 -3.41 -11.06 5.31
CA LEU A 115 -2.24 -10.65 4.52
C LEU A 115 -1.87 -11.80 3.56
N LEU A 116 -0.73 -11.70 2.86
CA LEU A 116 -0.20 -12.65 1.88
C LEU A 116 0.95 -13.52 2.44
N PRO A 117 0.76 -14.31 3.52
CA PRO A 117 1.78 -15.25 3.96
C PRO A 117 2.00 -16.33 2.89
N GLY A 118 3.26 -16.65 2.62
CA GLY A 118 3.67 -17.69 1.67
C GLY A 118 3.42 -17.34 0.19
N ALA A 119 2.94 -16.14 -0.11
CA ALA A 119 2.81 -15.68 -1.50
C ALA A 119 4.19 -15.38 -2.11
N PRO A 120 4.35 -15.57 -3.43
CA PRO A 120 5.58 -15.19 -4.13
C PRO A 120 5.96 -13.73 -3.88
N GLU A 121 7.25 -13.49 -3.69
CA GLU A 121 7.81 -12.17 -3.40
C GLU A 121 8.71 -11.69 -4.54
N LEU A 122 8.49 -10.45 -4.99
CA LEU A 122 9.28 -9.76 -5.99
C LEU A 122 10.08 -8.64 -5.33
N ASN A 123 11.38 -8.59 -5.63
CA ASN A 123 12.28 -7.55 -5.16
C ASN A 123 12.42 -6.46 -6.23
N LEU A 124 11.93 -5.26 -5.96
CA LEU A 124 12.16 -4.08 -6.80
C LEU A 124 13.34 -3.29 -6.23
N LYS A 125 14.37 -3.09 -7.04
CA LYS A 125 15.51 -2.25 -6.63
C LYS A 125 15.04 -0.81 -6.47
N SER A 126 15.37 -0.18 -5.34
CA SER A 126 15.23 1.27 -5.18
C SER A 126 16.50 1.97 -5.67
N SER A 127 16.35 3.12 -6.35
CA SER A 127 17.49 3.92 -6.81
C SER A 127 18.19 4.69 -5.69
N ARG A 128 17.50 4.85 -4.55
CA ARG A 128 18.01 5.49 -3.33
C ARG A 128 17.39 4.86 -2.08
N ILE A 129 17.91 5.28 -0.93
CA ILE A 129 17.30 5.03 0.37
C ILE A 129 16.26 6.12 0.64
N PHE A 130 15.07 5.71 1.05
CA PHE A 130 13.98 6.56 1.56
C PHE A 130 13.92 6.49 3.08
N ASP A 131 13.57 7.61 3.72
CA ASP A 131 13.25 7.72 5.14
C ASP A 131 11.72 7.86 5.33
N PRO A 132 11.02 6.82 5.82
CA PRO A 132 9.58 6.88 6.05
C PRO A 132 9.11 7.99 6.99
N ARG A 133 10.00 8.59 7.80
CA ARG A 133 9.65 9.75 8.64
C ARG A 133 9.53 11.04 7.84
N VAL A 134 10.22 11.16 6.71
CA VAL A 134 10.17 12.32 5.82
C VAL A 134 8.94 12.25 4.92
N THR A 135 8.19 13.35 4.85
CA THR A 135 6.94 13.40 4.07
C THR A 135 7.17 13.16 2.58
N ASP A 136 8.19 13.79 1.99
CA ASP A 136 8.47 13.68 0.55
C ASP A 136 8.90 12.26 0.17
N ASP A 137 9.62 11.58 1.07
CA ASP A 137 10.01 10.19 0.87
C ASP A 137 8.81 9.25 0.95
N ARG A 138 7.85 9.49 1.84
CA ARG A 138 6.57 8.77 1.82
C ARG A 138 5.80 9.04 0.52
N SER A 139 5.75 10.28 0.05
CA SER A 139 5.10 10.63 -1.22
C SER A 139 5.75 9.90 -2.39
N ALA A 140 7.09 9.84 -2.45
CA ALA A 140 7.82 9.10 -3.47
C ALA A 140 7.52 7.58 -3.41
N LEU A 141 7.45 7.00 -2.21
CA LEU A 141 7.08 5.59 -2.02
C LEU A 141 5.63 5.32 -2.46
N ILE A 142 4.69 6.24 -2.22
CA ILE A 142 3.31 6.16 -2.72
C ILE A 142 3.29 6.20 -4.25
N VAL A 143 4.07 7.09 -4.88
CA VAL A 143 4.18 7.15 -6.35
C VAL A 143 4.74 5.84 -6.91
N LEU A 144 5.75 5.26 -6.27
CA LEU A 144 6.31 3.95 -6.66
C LEU A 144 5.25 2.85 -6.57
N PHE A 145 4.51 2.80 -5.47
CA PHE A 145 3.39 1.87 -5.30
C PHE A 145 2.35 2.04 -6.42
N CYS A 146 1.86 3.26 -6.64
CA CYS A 146 0.84 3.55 -7.65
C CYS A 146 1.30 3.11 -9.05
N ARG A 147 2.55 3.40 -9.43
CA ARG A 147 3.15 2.94 -10.69
C ARG A 147 3.18 1.41 -10.79
N ALA A 148 3.58 0.72 -9.74
CA ALA A 148 3.63 -0.75 -9.72
C ALA A 148 2.24 -1.38 -9.86
N THR A 149 1.20 -0.72 -9.36
CA THR A 149 -0.19 -1.21 -9.37
C THR A 149 -1.06 -0.67 -10.50
N GLY A 150 -0.52 0.18 -11.38
CA GLY A 150 -1.29 0.83 -12.45
C GLY A 150 -2.38 1.78 -11.93
N ILE A 151 -2.14 2.44 -10.80
CA ILE A 151 -3.04 3.47 -10.24
C ILE A 151 -2.57 4.84 -10.75
N THR A 152 -3.46 5.57 -11.39
CA THR A 152 -3.22 6.97 -11.79
C THR A 152 -3.36 7.88 -10.57
N ILE A 153 -2.53 8.91 -10.46
CA ILE A 153 -2.67 9.93 -9.41
C ILE A 153 -3.29 11.16 -10.08
N SER A 154 -4.46 11.60 -9.64
CA SER A 154 -5.06 12.84 -10.16
C SER A 154 -4.61 14.03 -9.31
N ASN A 155 -3.92 14.97 -9.94
CA ASN A 155 -3.58 16.25 -9.32
C ASN A 155 -4.81 17.17 -9.35
N GLU A 156 -5.80 16.95 -8.47
CA GLU A 156 -6.80 18.00 -8.21
C GLU A 156 -6.22 19.02 -7.21
N GLN A 157 -5.34 19.86 -7.73
CA GLN A 157 -5.05 21.18 -7.19
C GLN A 157 -5.17 22.20 -8.33
N ASN A 158 -6.41 22.50 -8.72
CA ASN A 158 -6.71 23.83 -9.28
C ASN A 158 -6.59 24.83 -8.12
N GLY A 159 -5.40 25.37 -7.92
CA GLY A 159 -5.14 26.46 -6.98
C GLY A 159 -3.85 26.31 -6.20
N GLN A 160 -2.77 26.82 -6.81
CA GLN A 160 -1.46 27.14 -6.22
C GLN A 160 -0.50 25.99 -5.89
N GLY A 161 0.47 25.82 -6.80
CA GLY A 161 1.89 25.78 -6.41
C GLY A 161 2.55 24.40 -6.32
N ASP A 162 3.10 23.97 -7.45
CA ASP A 162 4.29 23.12 -7.59
C ASP A 162 4.48 21.95 -6.61
N LEU A 163 4.07 20.77 -7.05
CA LEU A 163 4.89 19.58 -6.84
C LEU A 163 5.11 18.88 -8.18
N LEU A 164 6.38 18.85 -8.59
CA LEU A 164 7.09 17.83 -9.39
C LEU A 164 8.01 18.48 -10.45
N CYS A 165 9.17 18.95 -9.99
CA CYS A 165 10.46 18.82 -10.66
C CYS A 165 11.46 18.31 -9.61
#